data_AF-A0A7C4B881-F1
#
_entry.id   AF-A0A7C4B881-F1
#
_cell.length_a   1.000
_cell.length_b   1.000
_cell.length_c   1.000
_cell.angle_alpha   90.00
_cell.angle_beta   90.00
_cell.angle_gamma   90.00
#
_symmetry.space_group_name_H-M   'P 1'
#
loop_
_entity.id
_entity.type
_entity.pdbx_description
1 polymer ?
#
loop_
_entity_poly.entity_id
_entity_poly.type
_entity_poly.pdbx_seq_one_letter_code
_entity_poly.pdbx_strand_id
1 'polypeptide(L)' 'MAQKCRVCGKGVQYGHFVSHAKNRIRRVFKPNLKRVTVKINGKKQRLVLCARCVKKFKQELLSHKDSGKKDKQKS' A
#
# COMPACT_ATOMS: atom_id res chain seq x y z
N MET A 1 7.58 -18.12 0.09
CA MET A 1 6.58 -17.07 -0.23
C MET A 1 7.29 -15.74 -0.45
N ALA A 2 7.19 -15.13 -1.63
CA ALA A 2 7.87 -13.86 -1.92
C ALA A 2 7.28 -12.72 -1.07
N GLN A 3 8.13 -11.94 -0.40
CA GLN A 3 7.75 -10.70 0.29
C GLN A 3 7.34 -9.64 -0.74
N LYS A 4 6.11 -9.76 -1.25
CA LYS A 4 5.53 -8.84 -2.23
C LYS A 4 4.16 -8.36 -1.76
N CYS A 5 3.89 -7.08 -2.02
CA CYS A 5 2.57 -6.48 -1.85
C CYS A 5 1.57 -7.12 -2.83
N ARG A 6 0.46 -7.66 -2.33
CA ARG A 6 -0.55 -8.33 -3.20
C ARG A 6 -1.26 -7.37 -4.16
N VAL A 7 -1.42 -6.11 -3.77
CA VAL A 7 -2.14 -5.09 -4.54
C VAL A 7 -1.23 -4.36 -5.52
N CYS A 8 -0.02 -4.02 -5.08
CA CYS A 8 0.88 -3.13 -5.80
C CYS A 8 2.10 -3.83 -6.38
N GLY A 9 2.27 -5.13 -6.16
CA GLY A 9 3.40 -5.92 -6.66
C GLY A 9 4.76 -5.57 -6.05
N LYS A 10 4.87 -4.51 -5.24
CA LYS A 10 6.13 -4.04 -4.64
C LYS A 10 6.82 -5.16 -3.88
N GLY A 11 7.98 -5.55 -4.38
CA GLY A 11 8.89 -6.51 -3.76
C GLY A 11 10.13 -5.83 -3.20
N VAL A 12 11.07 -6.68 -2.78
CA VAL A 12 12.40 -6.25 -2.38
C VAL A 12 13.09 -5.59 -3.58
N GLN A 13 13.69 -4.42 -3.35
CA GLN A 13 14.49 -3.72 -4.34
C GLN A 13 15.97 -3.78 -3.91
N TYR A 14 16.86 -3.80 -4.90
CA TYR A 14 18.30 -3.80 -4.69
C TYR A 14 18.87 -2.46 -5.14
N GLY A 15 19.85 -1.95 -4.40
CA GLY A 15 20.57 -0.75 -4.80
C GLY A 15 21.83 -0.56 -3.96
N HIS A 16 22.31 0.67 -3.90
CA HIS A 16 23.55 1.01 -3.23
C HIS A 16 23.36 2.17 -2.25
N PHE A 17 24.07 2.13 -1.13
CA PHE A 17 24.39 3.31 -0.36
C PHE A 17 25.61 3.97 -1.02
N VAL A 18 25.46 5.23 -1.43
CA VAL A 18 26.51 5.99 -2.13
C VAL A 18 26.99 7.08 -1.19
N SER A 19 28.27 7.06 -0.83
CA SER A 19 28.87 8.14 -0.03
C SER A 19 29.19 9.35 -0.91
N HIS A 20 29.54 10.49 -0.29
CA HIS A 20 30.02 11.67 -1.01
C HIS A 20 31.26 11.39 -1.86
N ALA A 21 32.12 10.46 -1.44
CA ALA A 21 33.26 9.96 -2.21
C ALA A 21 32.88 8.93 -3.30
N LYS A 22 31.59 8.70 -3.55
CA LYS A 22 31.05 7.75 -4.54
C LYS A 22 31.35 6.27 -4.25
N ASN A 23 31.70 5.94 -3.00
CA ASN A 23 31.84 4.55 -2.55
C ASN A 23 30.46 3.89 -2.53
N ARG A 24 30.32 2.73 -3.17
CA ARG A 24 29.04 2.03 -3.34
C ARG A 24 29.01 0.77 -2.48
N ILE A 25 28.14 0.77 -1.47
CA ILE A 25 27.89 -0.42 -0.63
C ILE A 25 26.54 -1.01 -1.03
N ARG A 26 26.49 -2.32 -1.29
CA ARG A 26 25.22 -2.99 -1.64
C ARG A 26 24.22 -2.87 -0.49
N ARG A 27 23.00 -2.44 -0.80
CA ARG A 27 21.89 -2.32 0.15
C ARG A 27 20.64 -2.98 -0.42
N VAL A 28 19.91 -3.65 0.47
CA VAL A 28 18.60 -4.22 0.17
C VAL A 28 17.51 -3.30 0.74
N PHE A 29 16.59 -2.87 -0.11
CA PHE A 29 15.41 -2.10 0.27
C PHE A 29 14.22 -3.05 0.44
N LYS A 30 13.93 -3.39 1.69
CA LYS A 30 12.76 -4.21 2.03
C LYS A 30 11.52 -3.30 2.14
N PRO A 31 10.43 -3.56 1.41
CA PRO A 31 9.19 -2.83 1.61
C PRO A 31 8.60 -3.17 2.98
N ASN A 32 8.03 -2.16 3.66
CA ASN A 32 7.29 -2.35 4.92
C ASN A 32 5.96 -3.08 4.66
N LEU A 33 6.03 -4.40 4.54
CA LEU A 33 4.88 -5.28 4.33
C LEU A 33 4.26 -5.67 5.67
N LYS A 34 2.95 -5.52 5.79
CA LYS A 34 2.18 -5.90 6.96
C LYS A 34 1.02 -6.79 6.55
N ARG A 35 0.70 -7.79 7.39
CA ARG A 35 -0.53 -8.58 7.27
C ARG A 35 -1.67 -7.75 7.84
N VAL A 36 -2.66 -7.45 7.01
CA VAL A 36 -3.82 -6.66 7.42
C VAL A 36 -5.10 -7.30 6.90
N THR A 37 -6.19 -7.10 7.64
CA THR A 37 -7.52 -7.51 7.22
C THR A 37 -8.16 -6.33 6.50
N VAL A 38 -8.52 -6.52 5.23
CA VAL A 38 -9.21 -5.52 4.41
C VAL A 38 -10.55 -6.07 3.93
N LYS A 39 -11.56 -5.21 3.82
CA LYS A 39 -12.83 -5.56 3.17
C LYS A 39 -12.71 -5.26 1.68
N ILE A 40 -12.78 -6.28 0.85
CA ILE A 40 -12.81 -6.16 -0.61
C ILE A 40 -14.16 -6.71 -1.05
N ASN A 41 -14.98 -5.90 -1.72
CA ASN A 41 -16.30 -6.29 -2.23
C ASN A 41 -17.19 -6.96 -1.15
N GLY A 42 -17.25 -6.36 0.04
CA GLY A 42 -18.04 -6.85 1.18
C GLY A 42 -17.43 -8.03 1.96
N LYS A 43 -16.41 -8.71 1.43
CA LYS A 43 -15.74 -9.85 2.09
C LYS A 43 -14.48 -9.39 2.82
N LYS A 44 -14.33 -9.80 4.09
CA LYS A 44 -13.09 -9.59 4.87
C LYS A 44 -12.04 -10.59 4.39
N GLN A 45 -10.91 -10.10 3.89
CA GLN A 45 -9.78 -10.92 3.48
C GLN A 45 -8.50 -10.49 4.19
N ARG A 46 -7.65 -11.46 4.55
CA ARG A 46 -6.32 -11.20 5.12
C ARG A 46 -5.30 -11.16 3.98
N LEU A 47 -4.68 -10.00 3.78
CA LEU A 47 -3.70 -9.80 2.71
C LEU A 47 -2.39 -9.21 3.26
N VAL A 48 -1.30 -9.50 2.56
CA VAL A 48 0.00 -8.86 2.79
C VAL A 48 0.06 -7.58 1.94
N LEU A 49 0.05 -6.43 2.60
CA LEU A 49 0.02 -5.12 1.96
C LEU A 49 1.21 -4.27 2.40
N CYS A 50 1.70 -3.42 1.50
CA CYS A 50 2.67 -2.40 1.86
C CYS A 50 2.01 -1.26 2.63
N ALA A 51 2.78 -0.55 3.46
CA ALA A 51 2.28 0.58 4.25
C ALA A 51 1.51 1.63 3.43
N ARG A 52 1.91 1.89 2.16
CA ARG A 52 1.18 2.83 1.28
C ARG A 52 -0.23 2.32 0.93
N CYS A 53 -0.36 1.03 0.62
CA CYS A 53 -1.66 0.43 0.34
C CYS A 53 -2.53 0.40 1.59
N VAL A 54 -1.97 0.07 2.76
CA VAL A 54 -2.70 0.11 4.04
C VAL A 54 -3.28 1.50 4.30
N LYS A 55 -2.49 2.56 4.05
CA LYS A 55 -2.96 3.95 4.21
C LYS A 55 -4.13 4.27 3.26
N LYS A 56 -4.05 3.85 1.98
CA LYS A 56 -5.13 4.04 1.01
C LYS A 56 -6.42 3.33 1.42
N PHE A 57 -6.35 2.05 1.80
CA PHE A 57 -7.53 1.31 2.27
C PHE A 57 -8.13 1.91 3.55
N LYS A 58 -7.31 2.48 4.45
CA LYS A 58 -7.81 3.20 5.62
C LYS A 58 -8.54 4.49 5.22
N GLN A 59 -8.06 5.20 4.19
CA GLN A 59 -8.71 6.41 3.67
C GLN A 59 -9.99 6.11 2.89
N GLU A 60 -10.04 5.03 2.10
CA GLU A 60 -11.27 4.60 1.42
C GLU A 60 -12.42 4.31 2.41
N LEU A 61 -12.09 3.78 3.59
CA LEU A 61 -13.06 3.59 4.68
C LEU A 61 -13.53 4.92 5.33
N LEU A 62 -12.77 6.00 5.19
CA LEU A 62 -13.15 7.34 5.65
C LEU A 62 -13.95 8.08 4.57
N SER A 63 -13.58 7.97 3.29
CA SER A 63 -14.27 8.66 2.18
C SER A 63 -15.65 8.10 1.85
N HIS A 64 -15.94 6.84 2.18
CA HIS A 64 -17.31 6.29 2.07
C HIS A 64 -18.26 6.75 3.19
N LYS A 65 -17.78 7.48 4.20
CA LYS A 65 -18.64 8.15 5.19
C LYS A 65 -19.08 9.55 4.75
N ASP A 66 -18.42 10.13 3.76
CA ASP A 66 -18.67 11.50 3.29
C ASP A 66 -19.54 11.56 2.01
N SER A 67 -19.94 10.42 1.44
CA SER A 67 -20.87 10.36 0.29
C SER A 67 -22.34 10.27 0.72
N GLY A 68 -22.73 11.08 1.71
CA GLY A 68 -24.12 11.48 1.91
C GLY A 68 -24.31 12.87 1.34
N LYS A 69 -25.15 12.99 0.29
CA LYS A 69 -25.48 14.20 -0.51
C LYS A 69 -24.53 14.49 -1.67
N LYS A 70 -24.80 13.88 -2.83
CA LYS A 70 -24.74 14.58 -4.13
C LYS A 70 -25.51 13.83 -5.22
N ASP A 71 -26.77 13.50 -4.95
CA ASP A 71 -27.75 13.16 -5.99
C ASP A 71 -29.04 13.95 -5.72
N LYS A 72 -29.02 15.26 -6.04
CA LYS A 72 -30.26 15.98 -6.35
C LYS A 72 -30.36 16.07 -7.87
N GLN A 73 -31.21 15.20 -8.37
CA GLN A 73 -31.89 15.13 -9.67
C GLN A 73 -31.77 16.40 -10.53
N LYS A 74 -30.99 16.26 -11.60
CA LYS A 74 -31.39 16.45 -13.01
C LYS A 74 -32.68 17.26 -13.22
N SER A 75 -32.53 18.49 -13.74
CA SER A 75 -33.56 19.25 -14.45
C SER A 75 -33.94 18.59 -15.77
#